data_AF-A0A5R1NVQ0-F1
#
_entry.id   AF-A0A5R1NVQ0-F1
#
_cell.length_a   1.000
_cell.length_b   1.000
_cell.length_c   1.000
_cell.angle_alpha   90.00
_cell.angle_beta   90.00
_cell.angle_gamma   90.00
#
_symmetry.space_group_name_H-M   'P 1'
#
loop_
_entity.id
_entity.type
_entity.pdbx_description
1 polymer ?
#
loop_
_entity_poly.entity_id
_entity_poly.type
_entity_poly.pdbx_seq_one_letter_code
_entity_poly.pdbx_strand_id
1 'polypeptide(L)'
;MARNNRADLRLDAPKGLRTSNIVGLNRSGHSRDRFGRFTEAIARGMGTPWFLLGLTLFAVAWISWNTLAPVAWRFDSVALGFIALTLVLSMQASYAAPMILLAQNRQDDRDRVQFEQDRQRAERTLADTEYLAREVVALRIAIKDMASKDFIRAELRALLEHLDERSDERSHLDEPTGSDITNESRPTA
;
A
#
# COMPACT_ATOMS: atom_id res chain seq x y z
N MET A 1 -43.72 37.61 -9.18
CA MET A 1 -43.87 36.20 -8.74
C MET A 1 -43.17 35.31 -9.77
N ALA A 2 -42.05 34.70 -9.41
CA ALA A 2 -41.49 33.51 -10.06
C ALA A 2 -40.43 32.91 -9.11
N ARG A 3 -40.79 31.81 -8.43
CA ARG A 3 -39.86 31.01 -7.60
C ARG A 3 -39.16 30.04 -8.54
N ASN A 4 -37.86 30.19 -8.78
CA ASN A 4 -37.07 29.17 -9.46
C ASN A 4 -36.34 28.30 -8.45
N ASN A 5 -36.70 27.02 -8.50
CA ASN A 5 -36.29 25.90 -7.68
C ASN A 5 -34.81 25.57 -7.94
N ARG A 6 -33.95 25.65 -6.91
CA ARG A 6 -32.54 25.21 -6.95
C ARG A 6 -32.31 23.90 -6.18
N ALA A 7 -33.36 23.12 -5.93
CA ALA A 7 -33.27 21.95 -5.05
C ALA A 7 -32.86 20.63 -5.76
N ASP A 8 -32.86 20.54 -7.09
CA ASP A 8 -32.88 19.24 -7.78
C ASP A 8 -31.56 18.78 -8.45
N LEU A 9 -30.39 19.26 -8.03
CA LEU A 9 -29.12 18.90 -8.68
C LEU A 9 -27.99 18.47 -7.73
N ARG A 10 -28.30 17.77 -6.63
CA ARG A 10 -27.27 17.15 -5.77
C ARG A 10 -27.71 15.78 -5.25
N LEU A 11 -27.82 14.82 -6.16
CA LEU A 11 -28.05 13.40 -5.84
C LEU A 11 -26.98 12.48 -6.46
N ASP A 12 -25.71 12.90 -6.49
CA ASP A 12 -24.64 11.96 -6.81
C ASP A 12 -23.29 12.35 -6.18
N ALA A 13 -23.17 12.13 -4.88
CA ALA A 13 -21.89 12.18 -4.19
C ALA A 13 -21.73 10.87 -3.41
N PRO A 14 -20.68 10.06 -3.68
CA PRO A 14 -20.48 8.80 -2.98
C PRO A 14 -20.38 9.05 -1.47
N LYS A 15 -21.22 8.34 -0.70
CA LYS A 15 -21.21 8.32 0.76
C LYS A 15 -19.91 7.66 1.24
N GLY A 16 -18.91 8.47 1.58
CA GLY A 16 -17.68 7.90 2.12
C GLY A 16 -16.57 8.86 2.50
N LEU A 17 -16.81 10.16 2.72
CA LEU A 17 -15.75 11.07 3.20
C LEU A 17 -16.32 12.12 4.17
N ARG A 18 -16.75 11.67 5.35
CA ARG A 18 -16.96 12.56 6.49
C ARG A 18 -15.60 12.89 7.09
N THR A 19 -14.87 13.82 6.47
CA THR A 19 -13.73 14.46 7.11
C THR A 19 -14.30 15.40 8.17
N SER A 20 -14.38 14.91 9.40
CA SER A 20 -14.81 15.70 10.54
C SER A 20 -13.74 16.76 10.82
N ASN A 21 -13.94 17.96 10.28
CA ASN A 21 -13.16 19.17 10.55
C ASN A 21 -13.50 19.71 11.96
N ILE A 22 -13.22 18.92 13.00
CA ILE A 22 -13.46 19.32 14.39
C ILE A 22 -12.28 18.94 15.30
N VAL A 23 -11.04 19.29 14.92
CA VAL A 23 -9.94 19.47 15.90
C VAL A 23 -9.03 20.59 15.42
N GLY A 24 -9.56 21.81 15.39
CA GLY A 24 -8.78 23.05 15.32
C GLY A 24 -8.39 23.52 16.73
N LEU A 25 -7.96 22.63 17.62
CA LEU A 25 -7.41 23.03 18.91
C LEU A 25 -5.89 23.18 18.77
N ASN A 26 -5.50 24.33 18.28
CA ASN A 26 -4.31 25.09 18.68
C ASN A 26 -3.17 24.26 19.31
N ARG A 27 -2.54 23.35 18.54
CA ARG A 27 -1.29 22.71 18.97
C ARG A 27 -0.20 23.74 18.81
N SER A 28 0.17 24.35 19.93
CA SER A 28 1.34 25.20 20.14
C SER A 28 2.60 24.65 19.42
N GLY A 29 2.79 25.07 18.17
CA GLY A 29 3.86 24.62 17.29
C GLY A 29 5.23 25.22 17.58
N HIS A 30 5.34 26.14 18.54
CA HIS A 30 6.58 26.90 18.75
C HIS A 30 7.51 26.30 19.82
N SER A 31 7.02 25.47 20.76
CA SER A 31 7.87 24.83 21.79
C SER A 31 8.27 23.39 21.44
N ARG A 32 7.45 22.68 20.65
CA ARG A 32 7.64 21.27 20.32
C ARG A 32 8.79 21.04 19.33
N ASP A 33 9.10 22.04 18.50
CA ASP A 33 10.08 21.94 17.43
C ASP A 33 11.53 22.05 17.94
N ARG A 34 11.80 22.90 18.94
CA ARG A 34 13.14 23.03 19.55
C ARG A 34 13.50 21.83 20.43
N PHE A 35 12.58 21.38 21.29
CA PHE A 35 12.77 20.16 22.07
C PHE A 35 12.82 18.92 21.17
N GLY A 36 12.00 18.86 20.12
CA GLY A 36 12.03 17.78 19.14
C GLY A 36 13.38 17.62 18.44
N ARG A 37 13.94 18.72 17.91
CA ARG A 37 15.27 18.69 17.27
C ARG A 37 16.40 18.35 18.24
N PHE A 38 16.32 18.80 19.49
CA PHE A 38 17.29 18.44 20.53
C PHE A 38 17.22 16.95 20.89
N THR A 39 16.01 16.42 21.09
CA THR A 39 15.80 14.99 21.35
C THR A 39 16.22 14.13 20.16
N GLU A 40 16.00 14.57 18.92
CA GLU A 40 16.42 13.85 17.71
C GLU A 40 17.95 13.84 17.53
N ALA A 41 18.64 14.92 17.91
CA ALA A 41 20.10 14.95 17.94
C ALA A 41 20.67 14.02 19.03
N ILE A 42 20.07 14.03 20.21
CA ILE A 42 20.45 13.11 21.31
C ILE A 42 20.17 11.65 20.94
N ALA A 43 19.03 11.35 20.34
CA ALA A 43 18.66 9.99 19.93
C ALA A 43 19.63 9.43 18.88
N ARG A 44 20.02 10.26 17.89
CA ARG A 44 21.06 9.88 16.92
C ARG A 44 22.44 9.74 17.58
N GLY A 45 22.74 10.56 18.59
CA GLY A 45 23.98 10.49 19.35
C GLY A 45 24.10 9.21 20.19
N MET A 46 23.08 8.88 21.00
CA MET A 46 23.10 7.73 21.92
C MET A 46 23.12 6.37 21.21
N GLY A 47 22.53 6.26 20.01
CA GLY A 47 22.53 5.01 19.24
C GLY A 47 23.83 4.72 18.48
N THR A 48 24.80 5.62 18.52
CA THR A 48 26.04 5.52 17.74
C THR A 48 27.22 5.07 18.61
N PRO A 49 28.09 4.14 18.17
CA PRO A 49 29.26 3.69 18.94
C PRO A 49 30.24 4.82 19.31
N TRP A 50 30.21 5.93 18.58
CA TRP A 50 30.97 7.14 18.87
C TRP A 50 30.63 7.79 20.22
N PHE A 51 29.40 7.66 20.72
CA PHE A 51 29.03 8.19 22.03
C PHE A 51 29.75 7.45 23.16
N LEU A 52 29.82 6.12 23.07
CA LEU A 52 30.55 5.30 24.04
C LEU A 52 32.04 5.64 24.01
N LEU A 53 32.64 5.79 22.83
CA LEU A 53 34.04 6.19 22.70
C LEU A 53 34.32 7.56 23.34
N GLY A 54 33.44 8.54 23.13
CA GLY A 54 33.56 9.87 23.77
C GLY A 54 33.47 9.80 25.29
N LEU A 55 32.53 9.03 25.83
CA LEU A 55 32.36 8.81 27.27
C LEU A 55 33.59 8.12 27.87
N THR A 56 34.12 7.08 27.20
CA THR A 56 35.34 6.38 27.63
C THR A 56 36.55 7.31 27.60
N LEU A 57 36.72 8.11 26.54
CA LEU A 57 37.82 9.06 26.45
C LEU A 57 37.74 10.12 27.55
N PHE A 58 36.54 10.61 27.86
CA PHE A 58 36.32 11.53 28.98
C PHE A 58 36.72 10.91 30.32
N ALA A 59 36.29 9.67 30.59
CA ALA A 59 36.66 8.97 31.83
C ALA A 59 38.17 8.75 31.94
N VAL A 60 38.82 8.33 30.85
CA VAL A 60 40.29 8.15 30.80
C VAL A 60 41.02 9.47 31.00
N ALA A 61 40.57 10.55 30.36
CA ALA A 61 41.16 11.87 30.51
C ALA A 61 41.00 12.40 31.94
N TRP A 62 39.83 12.20 32.56
CA TRP A 62 39.56 12.59 33.95
C TRP A 62 40.47 11.86 34.95
N ILE A 63 40.59 10.54 34.79
CA ILE A 63 41.45 9.69 35.61
C ILE A 63 42.91 10.11 35.42
N SER A 64 43.34 10.30 34.17
CA SER A 64 44.72 10.70 33.84
C SER A 64 45.06 12.06 34.45
N TRP A 65 44.16 13.05 34.33
CA TRP A 65 44.33 14.38 34.90
C TRP A 65 44.47 14.32 36.41
N ASN A 66 43.55 13.66 37.11
CA ASN A 66 43.58 13.58 38.57
C ASN A 66 44.71 12.69 39.12
N THR A 67 45.27 11.78 38.30
CA THR A 67 46.41 10.95 38.69
C THR A 67 47.74 11.67 38.48
N LEU A 68 47.91 12.37 37.35
CA LEU A 68 49.16 13.02 36.95
C LEU A 68 49.30 14.46 37.49
N ALA A 69 48.20 15.13 37.82
CA ALA A 69 48.25 16.50 38.35
C ALA A 69 48.92 16.57 39.75
N PRO A 70 49.53 17.71 40.12
CA PRO A 70 50.05 17.93 41.47
C PRO A 70 48.96 17.85 42.54
N VAL A 71 49.30 17.35 43.74
CA VAL A 71 48.35 17.07 44.85
C VAL A 71 47.45 18.27 45.19
N ALA A 72 47.95 19.49 45.07
CA ALA A 72 47.18 20.71 45.34
C ALA A 72 46.04 20.99 44.34
N TRP A 73 46.06 20.36 43.15
CA TRP A 73 45.10 20.60 42.06
C TRP A 73 44.23 19.36 41.77
N ARG A 74 44.38 18.30 42.58
CA ARG A 74 43.58 17.07 42.46
C ARG A 74 42.22 17.29 43.08
N PHE A 75 41.21 17.49 42.25
CA PHE A 75 39.82 17.63 42.69
C PHE A 75 39.18 16.27 43.04
N ASP A 76 39.63 15.19 42.37
CA ASP A 76 39.11 13.84 42.53
C ASP A 76 40.26 12.84 42.75
N SER A 77 40.70 12.73 44.01
CA SER A 77 41.93 11.99 44.35
C SER A 77 41.77 10.48 44.22
N VAL A 78 42.81 9.82 43.68
CA VAL A 78 42.92 8.34 43.58
C VAL A 78 42.70 7.64 44.93
N ALA A 79 43.14 8.24 46.04
CA ALA A 79 42.98 7.69 47.38
C ALA A 79 41.52 7.54 47.83
N LEU A 80 40.60 8.33 47.26
CA LEU A 80 39.16 8.30 47.53
C LEU A 80 38.39 7.51 46.45
N GLY A 81 39.09 6.87 45.51
CA GLY A 81 38.48 6.00 44.50
C GLY A 81 37.68 6.73 43.42
N PHE A 82 38.01 7.98 43.10
CA PHE A 82 37.28 8.81 42.12
C PHE A 82 35.79 9.01 42.48
N ILE A 83 35.53 9.41 43.72
CA ILE A 83 34.17 9.61 44.23
C ILE A 83 33.39 10.64 43.41
N ALA A 84 34.04 11.70 42.90
CA ALA A 84 33.37 12.73 42.13
C ALA A 84 32.92 12.19 40.76
N LEU A 85 33.80 11.46 40.07
CA LEU A 85 33.45 10.77 38.82
C LEU A 85 32.29 9.80 39.04
N THR A 86 32.33 9.03 40.13
CA THR A 86 31.30 8.05 40.47
C THR A 86 29.94 8.72 40.73
N LEU A 87 29.93 9.83 41.48
CA LEU A 87 28.71 10.61 41.73
C LEU A 87 28.11 11.15 40.43
N VAL A 88 28.94 11.69 39.55
CA VAL A 88 28.49 12.21 38.24
C VAL A 88 27.93 11.10 37.36
N LEU A 89 28.59 9.94 37.27
CA LEU A 89 28.11 8.80 36.49
C LEU A 89 26.79 8.24 37.04
N SER A 90 26.65 8.17 38.37
CA SER A 90 25.42 7.72 39.03
C SER A 90 24.25 8.67 38.76
N MET A 91 24.52 9.98 38.81
CA MET A 91 23.54 11.00 38.44
C MET A 91 23.15 10.91 36.96
N GLN A 92 24.12 10.71 36.06
CA GLN A 92 23.89 10.59 34.62
C GLN A 92 22.94 9.43 34.31
N ALA A 93 23.15 8.27 34.93
CA ALA A 93 22.27 7.12 34.79
C ALA A 93 20.84 7.41 35.31
N SER A 94 20.71 8.11 36.44
CA SER A 94 19.42 8.47 37.03
C SER A 94 18.61 9.42 36.15
N TYR A 95 19.25 10.41 35.52
CA TYR A 95 18.57 11.33 34.59
C TYR A 95 18.32 10.74 33.19
N ALA A 96 19.06 9.69 32.82
CA ALA A 96 18.82 9.00 31.54
C ALA A 96 17.44 8.34 31.51
N ALA A 97 17.00 7.71 32.59
CA ALA A 97 15.70 7.01 32.66
C ALA A 97 14.49 7.88 32.27
N PRO A 98 14.26 9.08 32.86
CA PRO A 98 13.14 9.93 32.47
C PRO A 98 13.26 10.47 31.03
N MET A 99 14.47 10.71 30.54
CA MET A 99 14.69 11.12 29.14
C MET A 99 14.37 10.00 28.16
N ILE A 100 14.73 8.75 28.50
CA ILE A 100 14.40 7.56 27.72
C ILE A 100 12.88 7.38 27.68
N LEU A 101 12.18 7.52 28.81
CA LEU A 101 10.71 7.43 28.86
C LEU A 101 10.02 8.47 27.95
N LEU A 102 10.53 9.71 27.91
CA LEU A 102 10.01 10.74 27.01
C LEU A 102 10.28 10.43 25.53
N ALA A 103 11.44 9.84 25.23
CA ALA A 103 11.77 9.40 23.87
C ALA A 103 10.88 8.22 23.44
N GLN A 104 10.64 7.26 24.34
CA GLN A 104 9.78 6.09 24.13
C GLN A 104 8.32 6.49 23.90
N ASN A 105 7.74 7.35 24.74
CA ASN A 105 6.37 7.84 24.53
C ASN A 105 6.17 8.45 23.13
N ARG A 106 7.19 9.14 22.59
CA ARG A 106 7.16 9.70 21.22
C ARG A 106 7.38 8.67 20.12
N GLN A 107 8.03 7.55 20.41
CA GLN A 107 8.13 6.42 19.49
C GLN A 107 6.80 5.68 19.47
N ASP A 108 6.26 5.33 20.63
CA ASP A 108 4.97 4.65 20.79
C ASP A 108 3.81 5.43 20.14
N ASP A 109 3.78 6.76 20.28
CA ASP A 109 2.80 7.62 19.62
C ASP A 109 2.88 7.53 18.08
N ARG A 110 4.10 7.46 17.52
CA ARG A 110 4.32 7.33 16.06
C ARG A 110 3.94 5.94 15.58
N ASP A 111 4.39 4.92 16.32
CA ASP A 111 4.12 3.52 16.01
C ASP A 111 2.62 3.26 16.03
N ARG A 112 1.89 3.81 16.99
CA ARG A 112 0.42 3.73 17.06
C ARG A 112 -0.25 4.29 15.80
N VAL A 113 0.15 5.48 15.34
CA VAL A 113 -0.40 6.08 14.12
C VAL A 113 -0.09 5.22 12.90
N GLN A 114 1.12 4.67 12.82
CA GLN A 114 1.51 3.77 11.73
C GLN A 114 0.69 2.47 11.74
N PHE A 115 0.48 1.86 12.91
CA PHE A 115 -0.38 0.67 13.07
C PHE A 115 -1.83 0.94 12.65
N GLU A 116 -2.40 2.09 13.03
CA GLU A 116 -3.76 2.46 12.63
C GLU A 116 -3.89 2.63 11.11
N GLN A 117 -2.89 3.23 10.46
CA GLN A 117 -2.85 3.37 9.01
C GLN A 117 -2.68 2.02 8.30
N ASP A 118 -1.79 1.17 8.79
CA ASP A 118 -1.57 -0.16 8.21
C ASP A 118 -2.81 -1.04 8.36
N ARG A 119 -3.55 -0.93 9.48
CA ARG A 119 -4.85 -1.60 9.64
C ARG A 119 -5.87 -1.12 8.61
N GLN A 120 -6.00 0.19 8.40
CA GLN A 120 -6.91 0.73 7.38
C GLN A 120 -6.51 0.31 5.95
N ARG A 121 -5.20 0.27 5.67
CA ARG A 121 -4.69 -0.22 4.38
C ARG A 121 -5.02 -1.70 4.19
N ALA A 122 -4.80 -2.54 5.20
CA ALA A 122 -5.13 -3.96 5.15
C ALA A 122 -6.63 -4.18 4.90
N GLU A 123 -7.51 -3.44 5.59
CA GLU A 123 -8.96 -3.49 5.35
C GLU A 123 -9.33 -3.12 3.90
N ARG A 124 -8.69 -2.09 3.33
CA ARG A 124 -8.89 -1.71 1.91
C ARG A 124 -8.38 -2.77 0.95
N THR A 125 -7.19 -3.30 1.18
CA THR A 125 -6.60 -4.36 0.34
C THR A 125 -7.47 -5.62 0.35
N LEU A 126 -8.04 -5.99 1.50
CA LEU A 126 -9.00 -7.09 1.58
C LEU A 126 -10.25 -6.81 0.74
N ALA A 127 -10.85 -5.62 0.88
CA ALA A 127 -12.02 -5.23 0.10
C ALA A 127 -11.75 -5.19 -1.41
N ASP A 128 -10.60 -4.67 -1.84
CA ASP A 128 -10.18 -4.65 -3.25
C ASP A 128 -9.98 -6.07 -3.78
N THR A 129 -9.40 -6.96 -2.97
CA THR A 129 -9.21 -8.37 -3.34
C THR A 129 -10.56 -9.09 -3.46
N GLU A 130 -11.49 -8.86 -2.54
CA GLU A 130 -12.85 -9.41 -2.63
C GLU A 130 -13.60 -8.88 -3.84
N TYR A 131 -13.44 -7.60 -4.17
CA TYR A 131 -14.02 -6.99 -5.36
C TYR A 131 -13.47 -7.64 -6.63
N LEU A 132 -12.15 -7.72 -6.76
CA LEU A 132 -11.50 -8.37 -7.90
C LEU A 132 -11.90 -9.85 -8.03
N ALA A 133 -12.01 -10.57 -6.92
CA ALA A 133 -12.47 -11.96 -6.93
C ALA A 133 -13.89 -12.09 -7.48
N ARG A 134 -14.81 -11.20 -7.09
CA ARG A 134 -16.19 -11.18 -7.62
C ARG A 134 -16.23 -10.82 -9.10
N GLU A 135 -15.48 -9.82 -9.52
CA GLU A 135 -15.38 -9.41 -10.93
C GLU A 135 -14.81 -10.54 -11.81
N VAL A 136 -13.77 -11.24 -11.34
CA VAL A 136 -13.20 -12.40 -12.06
C VAL A 136 -14.22 -13.53 -12.19
N VAL A 137 -15.02 -13.80 -11.15
CA VAL A 137 -16.08 -14.81 -11.21
C VAL A 137 -17.18 -14.40 -12.20
N ALA A 138 -17.60 -13.14 -12.20
CA ALA A 138 -18.58 -12.61 -13.15
C ALA A 138 -18.07 -12.70 -14.60
N LEU A 139 -16.82 -12.29 -14.84
CA LEU A 139 -16.15 -12.41 -16.13
C LEU A 139 -16.05 -13.86 -16.60
N ARG A 140 -15.72 -14.79 -15.70
CA ARG A 140 -15.67 -16.23 -16.01
C ARG A 140 -17.03 -16.77 -16.47
N ILE A 141 -18.12 -16.36 -15.82
CA ILE A 141 -19.48 -16.79 -16.19
C ILE A 141 -19.83 -16.23 -17.57
N ALA A 142 -19.60 -14.94 -17.81
CA ALA A 142 -19.84 -14.31 -19.10
C ALA A 142 -19.07 -14.99 -20.25
N ILE A 143 -17.79 -15.33 -20.04
CA ILE A 143 -16.97 -16.08 -21.02
C ILE A 143 -17.51 -17.50 -21.24
N LYS A 144 -17.93 -18.18 -20.17
CA LYS A 144 -18.49 -19.54 -20.25
C LYS A 144 -19.75 -19.58 -21.11
N ASP A 145 -20.63 -18.59 -20.99
CA ASP A 145 -21.88 -18.54 -21.73
C ASP A 145 -21.66 -18.21 -23.22
N MET A 146 -20.68 -17.36 -23.54
CA MET A 146 -20.35 -16.98 -24.92
C MET A 146 -19.60 -18.08 -25.70
N ALA A 147 -18.84 -18.94 -25.00
CA ALA A 147 -18.03 -20.00 -25.60
C ALA A 147 -18.63 -21.41 -25.42
N SER A 148 -19.95 -21.54 -25.34
CA SER A 148 -20.56 -22.86 -25.24
C SER A 148 -20.21 -23.70 -26.48
N LYS A 149 -19.76 -24.94 -26.26
CA LYS A 149 -19.35 -25.87 -27.33
C LYS A 149 -20.45 -26.05 -28.39
N ASP A 150 -21.70 -26.00 -27.96
CA ASP A 150 -22.86 -26.16 -28.83
C ASP A 150 -23.10 -24.93 -29.69
N PHE A 151 -22.85 -23.71 -29.19
CA PHE A 151 -22.85 -22.48 -30.01
C PHE A 151 -21.73 -22.52 -31.06
N ILE A 152 -20.50 -22.85 -30.64
CA ILE A 152 -19.37 -22.96 -31.57
C ILE A 152 -19.65 -24.04 -32.63
N ARG A 153 -20.22 -25.18 -32.25
CA ARG A 153 -20.58 -26.27 -33.17
C ARG A 153 -21.74 -25.90 -34.09
N ALA A 154 -22.73 -25.17 -33.59
CA ALA A 154 -23.85 -24.68 -34.40
C ALA A 154 -23.35 -23.68 -35.45
N GLU A 155 -22.50 -22.72 -35.05
CA GLU A 155 -21.98 -21.72 -35.97
C GLU A 155 -21.00 -22.32 -36.99
N LEU A 156 -20.17 -23.28 -36.57
CA LEU A 156 -19.30 -24.03 -37.49
C LEU A 156 -20.13 -24.81 -38.52
N ARG A 157 -21.25 -25.43 -38.11
CA ARG A 157 -22.16 -26.13 -39.03
C ARG A 157 -22.86 -25.15 -39.97
N ALA A 158 -23.38 -24.04 -39.45
CA ALA A 158 -24.03 -23.01 -40.26
C ALA A 158 -23.07 -22.45 -41.32
N LEU A 159 -21.82 -22.18 -40.95
CA LEU A 159 -20.78 -21.73 -41.90
C LEU A 159 -20.39 -22.81 -42.92
N LEU A 160 -20.33 -24.08 -42.52
CA LEU A 160 -20.07 -25.19 -43.43
C LEU A 160 -21.21 -25.37 -44.43
N GLU A 161 -22.45 -25.31 -43.98
CA GLU A 161 -23.64 -25.46 -44.84
C GLU A 161 -23.75 -24.31 -45.86
N HIS A 162 -23.44 -23.08 -45.44
CA HIS A 162 -23.32 -21.93 -46.35
C HIS A 162 -22.23 -22.10 -47.43
N LEU A 163 -21.14 -22.81 -47.10
CA LEU A 163 -20.11 -23.12 -48.08
C LEU A 163 -20.56 -24.22 -49.03
N ASP A 164 -21.26 -25.24 -48.52
CA ASP A 164 -21.76 -26.38 -49.30
C ASP A 164 -22.81 -25.93 -50.34
N GLU A 165 -23.81 -25.13 -49.93
CA GLU A 165 -24.80 -24.52 -50.83
C GLU A 165 -24.14 -23.74 -51.98
N ARG A 166 -23.05 -23.04 -51.67
CA ARG A 166 -22.31 -22.23 -52.65
C ARG A 166 -21.49 -23.08 -53.63
N SER A 167 -21.07 -24.28 -53.23
CA SER A 167 -20.51 -25.29 -54.14
C SER A 167 -21.60 -25.90 -55.02
N ASP A 168 -22.77 -26.21 -54.46
CA ASP A 168 -23.88 -26.83 -55.19
C ASP A 168 -24.45 -25.89 -56.27
N GLU A 169 -24.61 -24.60 -55.96
CA GLU A 169 -24.97 -23.58 -56.95
C GLU A 169 -23.95 -23.48 -58.10
N ARG A 170 -22.66 -23.66 -57.80
CA ARG A 170 -21.61 -23.71 -58.83
C ARG A 170 -21.70 -24.96 -59.71
N SER A 171 -22.06 -26.11 -59.15
CA SER A 171 -22.22 -27.36 -59.92
C SER A 171 -23.48 -27.38 -60.79
N HIS A 172 -24.59 -26.78 -60.34
CA HIS A 172 -25.82 -26.71 -61.16
C HIS A 172 -25.71 -25.76 -62.36
N LEU A 173 -24.80 -24.78 -62.31
CA LEU A 173 -24.48 -23.93 -63.46
C LEU A 173 -23.65 -24.65 -64.55
N ASP A 174 -23.10 -25.84 -64.24
CA ASP A 174 -22.30 -26.66 -65.17
C ASP A 174 -23.09 -27.86 -65.77
N GLU A 175 -24.40 -28.00 -65.50
CA GLU A 175 -25.23 -29.09 -66.08
C GLU A 175 -25.70 -28.73 -67.52
N PRO A 176 -25.22 -29.41 -68.59
CA PRO A 176 -25.62 -29.06 -69.94
C PRO A 176 -27.01 -29.65 -70.24
N THR A 177 -27.99 -28.78 -70.43
CA THR A 177 -29.31 -29.12 -70.95
C THR A 177 -29.18 -29.85 -72.30
N GLY A 178 -29.44 -31.16 -72.32
CA GLY A 178 -29.33 -31.94 -73.55
C GLY A 178 -30.19 -33.20 -73.55
N SER A 179 -31.36 -33.10 -74.17
CA SER A 179 -31.95 -34.03 -75.15
C SER A 179 -33.46 -34.29 -74.92
N ASP A 180 -34.26 -33.46 -75.56
CA ASP A 180 -35.66 -33.76 -75.86
C ASP A 180 -35.73 -33.98 -77.38
N ILE A 181 -35.94 -35.23 -77.81
CA ILE A 181 -36.29 -35.55 -79.20
C ILE A 181 -37.38 -36.61 -79.22
N THR A 182 -38.54 -36.12 -79.60
CA THR A 182 -39.80 -36.76 -79.91
C THR A 182 -39.62 -37.87 -80.97
N ASN A 183 -40.26 -39.02 -80.81
CA ASN A 183 -40.54 -39.89 -81.96
C ASN A 183 -41.95 -40.50 -81.88
N GLU A 184 -42.77 -40.05 -82.82
CA GLU A 184 -44.13 -40.44 -83.15
C GLU A 184 -44.14 -41.69 -84.06
N SER A 185 -45.31 -42.31 -84.26
CA SER A 185 -45.67 -43.35 -85.26
C SER A 185 -45.64 -44.80 -84.72
N ARG A 186 -46.67 -45.65 -84.80
CA ARG A 186 -47.98 -45.69 -85.49
C ARG A 186 -48.72 -46.98 -85.04
N PRO A 187 -50.06 -47.07 -85.01
CA PRO A 187 -50.77 -48.34 -84.76
C PRO A 187 -51.24 -49.02 -86.06
N THR A 188 -51.18 -50.36 -86.11
CA THR A 188 -51.93 -51.36 -86.94
C THR A 188 -51.10 -52.65 -86.96
N ALA A 189 -51.57 -53.89 -86.81
CA ALA A 189 -52.90 -54.50 -86.90
C ALA A 189 -52.92 -55.79 -86.05
#